data_AF-A0A9N8VEN0-F1
#
_entry.id   AF-A0A9N8VEN0-F1
#
_cell.length_a   1.000
_cell.length_b   1.000
_cell.length_c   1.000
_cell.angle_alpha   90.00
_cell.angle_beta   90.00
_cell.angle_gamma   90.00
#
_symmetry.space_group_name_H-M   'P 1'
#
loop_
_entity.id
_entity.type
_entity.pdbx_description
1 polymer ?
#
loop_
_entity_poly.entity_id
_entity_poly.type
_entity_poly.pdbx_seq_one_letter_code
_entity_poly.pdbx_strand_id
1 'polypeptide(L)'
;MLSSSTLSTQGDLHIVFCGLIIHLNNNEHPEVNTQHAVANTMKTKFVSYWVFLNELSTISGLLDSHNKLSTYEVNEHEQVINKLYKVYENYKPAEENKLLSPPATKSTCEEVST
;
A
#
# COMPACT_ATOMS: atom_id res chain seq x y z
N MET A 1 -10.17 -12.51 12.82
CA MET A 1 -9.06 -12.11 11.92
C MET A 1 -8.23 -11.00 12.51
N LEU A 2 -8.79 -9.84 12.88
CA LEU A 2 -8.00 -8.68 13.38
C LEU A 2 -7.43 -8.78 14.81
N SER A 3 -7.68 -9.86 15.54
CA SER A 3 -7.26 -10.03 16.94
C SER A 3 -6.22 -11.14 17.12
N SER A 4 -5.53 -11.54 16.04
CA SER A 4 -4.46 -12.53 16.13
C SER A 4 -3.27 -11.92 16.87
N SER A 5 -2.78 -12.61 17.90
CA SER A 5 -1.54 -12.23 18.59
C SER A 5 -0.29 -12.86 17.97
N THR A 6 -0.47 -13.80 17.03
CA THR A 6 0.61 -14.60 16.45
C THR A 6 0.97 -14.19 15.03
N LEU A 7 0.09 -13.48 14.33
CA LEU A 7 0.28 -13.00 12.97
C LEU A 7 -0.08 -11.51 12.94
N SER A 8 0.73 -10.70 12.25
CA SER A 8 0.41 -9.28 12.06
C SER A 8 -0.87 -9.16 11.25
N THR A 9 -1.91 -8.57 11.83
CA THR A 9 -3.20 -8.35 11.16
C THR A 9 -3.29 -6.95 10.54
N GLN A 10 -2.19 -6.19 10.56
CA GLN A 10 -2.18 -4.81 10.08
C GLN A 10 -2.37 -4.74 8.56
N GLY A 11 -1.90 -5.74 7.81
CA GLY A 11 -2.17 -5.88 6.38
C GLY A 11 -3.63 -6.24 6.07
N ASP A 12 -4.29 -7.02 6.92
CA ASP A 12 -5.71 -7.40 6.76
C ASP A 12 -6.66 -6.20 6.93
N LEU A 13 -6.21 -5.16 7.62
CA LEU A 13 -7.01 -3.99 7.93
C LEU A 13 -7.53 -3.29 6.67
N HIS A 14 -6.74 -3.28 5.59
CA HIS A 14 -7.13 -2.70 4.30
C HIS A 14 -8.32 -3.42 3.68
N ILE A 15 -8.28 -4.75 3.62
CA ILE A 15 -9.36 -5.56 3.04
C ILE A 15 -10.64 -5.39 3.87
N VAL A 16 -10.52 -5.45 5.20
CA VAL A 16 -11.66 -5.31 6.10
C VAL A 16 -12.28 -3.92 5.99
N PHE A 17 -11.45 -2.88 5.91
CA PHE A 17 -11.92 -1.50 5.75
C PHE A 17 -12.68 -1.30 4.44
N CYS A 18 -12.10 -1.73 3.31
CA CYS A 18 -12.74 -1.65 2.00
C CYS A 18 -14.09 -2.40 1.99
N GLY A 19 -14.12 -3.61 2.56
CA GLY A 19 -15.36 -4.39 2.71
C GLY A 19 -16.42 -3.68 3.56
N LEU A 20 -16.02 -3.06 4.67
CA LEU A 20 -16.93 -2.28 5.54
C LEU A 20 -17.52 -1.07 4.79
N ILE A 21 -16.70 -0.31 4.06
CA ILE A 21 -17.18 0.86 3.30
C ILE A 21 -18.13 0.43 2.19
N ILE A 22 -17.82 -0.63 1.44
CA ILE A 22 -18.73 -1.18 0.42
C ILE A 22 -20.07 -1.57 1.05
N HIS A 23 -20.02 -2.27 2.19
CA HIS A 23 -21.24 -2.67 2.89
C HIS A 23 -22.07 -1.46 3.34
N LEU A 24 -21.44 -0.45 3.92
CA LEU A 24 -22.11 0.77 4.38
C LEU A 24 -22.71 1.57 3.22
N ASN A 25 -22.03 1.68 2.09
CA ASN A 25 -22.54 2.33 0.88
C ASN A 25 -23.75 1.58 0.30
N ASN A 26 -23.75 0.25 0.33
CA ASN A 26 -24.90 -0.54 -0.13
C ASN A 26 -26.14 -0.38 0.76
N ASN A 27 -25.96 0.03 2.02
CA ASN A 27 -27.05 0.35 2.95
C ASN A 27 -27.49 1.82 2.86
N GLU A 28 -26.90 2.61 1.97
CA GLU A 28 -27.28 4.00 1.67
C GLU A 28 -28.53 4.02 0.79
N HIS A 29 -29.62 3.40 1.25
CA HIS A 29 -30.92 3.50 0.57
C HIS A 29 -31.45 4.95 0.65
N PRO A 30 -32.18 5.42 -0.40
CA PRO A 30 -32.64 6.81 -0.50
C PRO A 30 -33.77 7.16 0.50
N GLU A 31 -34.36 6.17 1.16
CA GLU A 31 -35.35 6.37 2.21
C GLU A 31 -34.64 6.81 3.50
N VAL A 32 -35.00 8.00 4.00
CA VAL A 32 -34.47 8.58 5.24
C VAL A 32 -34.97 7.76 6.44
N ASN A 33 -34.31 6.64 6.72
CA ASN A 33 -34.60 5.78 7.86
C ASN A 33 -33.45 5.82 8.89
N THR A 34 -33.73 5.41 10.13
CA THR A 34 -32.74 5.42 11.22
C THR A 34 -31.48 4.61 10.88
N GLN A 35 -31.61 3.55 10.07
CA GLN A 35 -30.48 2.72 9.65
C GLN A 35 -29.53 3.49 8.72
N HIS A 36 -30.06 4.30 7.79
CA HIS A 36 -29.27 5.17 6.94
C HIS A 36 -28.44 6.17 7.76
N ALA A 37 -29.06 6.83 8.75
CA ALA A 37 -28.35 7.77 9.63
C ALA A 37 -27.21 7.11 10.42
N VAL A 38 -27.46 5.88 10.90
CA VAL A 38 -26.44 5.07 11.60
C VAL A 38 -25.31 4.67 10.64
N ALA A 39 -25.64 4.17 9.44
CA ALA A 39 -24.66 3.76 8.44
C ALA A 39 -23.77 4.94 8.01
N ASN A 40 -24.36 6.12 7.80
CA ASN A 40 -23.59 7.32 7.44
C ASN A 40 -22.67 7.77 8.59
N THR A 41 -23.16 7.75 9.83
CA THR A 41 -22.34 8.08 11.00
C THR A 41 -21.16 7.11 11.15
N MET A 42 -21.40 5.81 10.95
CA MET A 42 -20.34 4.79 10.97
C MET A 42 -19.33 5.04 9.85
N LYS A 43 -19.80 5.27 8.61
CA LYS A 43 -18.96 5.56 7.45
C LYS A 43 -18.04 6.75 7.71
N THR A 44 -18.59 7.87 8.21
CA THR A 44 -17.80 9.07 8.52
C THR A 44 -16.73 8.78 9.57
N LYS A 45 -17.05 8.02 10.63
CA LYS A 45 -16.06 7.63 11.64
C LYS A 45 -14.98 6.70 11.08
N PHE A 46 -15.35 5.74 10.25
CA PHE A 46 -14.38 4.84 9.62
C PHE A 46 -13.42 5.61 8.71
N VAL A 47 -13.93 6.49 7.86
CA VAL A 47 -13.11 7.32 6.97
C VAL A 47 -12.16 8.22 7.76
N SER A 48 -12.59 8.80 8.89
CA SER A 48 -11.71 9.64 9.71
C SER A 48 -10.54 8.86 10.33
N TYR A 49 -10.78 7.62 10.78
CA TYR A 49 -9.70 6.75 11.25
C TYR A 49 -8.79 6.25 10.12
N TRP A 50 -9.36 6.03 8.93
CA TRP A 50 -8.62 5.50 7.79
C TRP A 50 -7.44 6.39 7.39
N VAL A 51 -7.57 7.71 7.51
CA VAL A 51 -6.49 8.66 7.23
C VAL A 51 -5.20 8.30 7.99
N PHE A 52 -5.31 7.80 9.22
CA PHE A 52 -4.16 7.43 10.04
C PHE A 52 -3.69 6.00 9.83
N LEU A 53 -4.60 5.10 9.45
CA LEU A 53 -4.34 3.66 9.37
C LEU A 53 -3.94 3.21 7.95
N ASN A 54 -4.33 3.97 6.92
CA ASN A 54 -4.17 3.57 5.52
C ASN A 54 -2.71 3.31 5.15
N GLU A 55 -1.79 4.21 5.50
CA GLU A 55 -0.38 4.08 5.11
C GLU A 55 0.28 2.88 5.78
N LEU A 56 0.14 2.77 7.11
CA LEU A 56 0.69 1.67 7.89
C LEU A 56 0.08 0.32 7.51
N SER A 57 -1.22 0.29 7.22
CA SER A 57 -1.90 -0.92 6.72
C SER A 57 -1.42 -1.29 5.32
N THR A 58 -1.26 -0.30 4.43
CA THR A 58 -0.79 -0.51 3.06
C THR A 58 0.63 -1.08 3.04
N ILE A 59 1.54 -0.46 3.81
CA ILE A 59 2.92 -0.92 3.92
C ILE A 59 2.98 -2.31 4.53
N SER A 60 2.24 -2.56 5.63
CA SER A 60 2.22 -3.87 6.25
C SER A 60 1.65 -4.94 5.33
N GLY A 61 0.64 -4.60 4.52
CA GLY A 61 0.07 -5.51 3.54
C GLY A 61 1.04 -5.80 2.39
N LEU A 62 1.84 -4.84 1.97
CA LEU A 62 2.85 -5.06 0.93
C LEU A 62 4.05 -5.91 1.38
N LEU A 63 4.42 -5.78 2.65
CA LEU A 63 5.53 -6.54 3.23
C LEU A 63 5.13 -7.99 3.59
N ASP A 64 3.83 -8.27 3.70
CA ASP A 64 3.34 -9.62 3.96
C ASP A 64 3.41 -10.46 2.68
N SER A 65 4.28 -11.49 2.69
CA SER A 65 4.42 -12.43 1.58
C SER A 65 3.15 -13.20 1.24
N HIS A 66 2.19 -13.27 2.18
CA HIS A 66 0.90 -13.92 1.98
C HIS A 66 -0.15 -12.99 1.40
N ASN A 67 0.06 -11.68 1.47
CA ASN A 67 -0.88 -10.70 0.99
C ASN A 67 -0.52 -10.30 -0.44
N LYS A 68 -1.52 -10.31 -1.33
CA LYS A 68 -1.31 -10.10 -2.76
C LYS A 68 -1.71 -8.69 -3.13
N LEU A 69 -0.93 -8.03 -3.98
CA LEU A 69 -1.28 -6.76 -4.66
C LEU A 69 -2.72 -6.74 -5.24
N SER A 70 -3.31 -7.91 -5.49
CA SER A 70 -4.72 -8.07 -5.89
C SER A 70 -5.75 -7.51 -4.90
N THR A 71 -5.38 -7.17 -3.67
CA THR A 71 -6.28 -6.51 -2.72
C THR A 71 -6.43 -5.00 -2.96
N TYR A 72 -5.58 -4.42 -3.81
CA TYR A 72 -5.66 -3.03 -4.23
C TYR A 72 -6.26 -2.95 -5.64
N GLU A 73 -6.95 -1.85 -5.94
CA GLU A 73 -7.42 -1.60 -7.29
C GLU A 73 -6.24 -1.39 -8.25
N VAL A 74 -6.39 -1.80 -9.51
CA VAL A 74 -5.29 -1.78 -10.51
C VAL A 74 -4.73 -0.37 -10.72
N ASN A 75 -5.58 0.65 -10.64
CA ASN A 75 -5.22 2.08 -10.71
C ASN A 75 -4.41 2.56 -9.48
N GLU A 76 -4.46 1.84 -8.35
CA GLU A 76 -3.72 2.15 -7.13
C GLU A 76 -2.37 1.43 -7.06
N HIS A 77 -2.16 0.39 -7.87
CA HIS A 77 -0.95 -0.45 -7.83
C HIS A 77 0.32 0.38 -7.97
N GLU A 78 0.38 1.30 -8.92
CA GLU A 78 1.56 2.16 -9.13
C GLU A 78 1.85 3.05 -7.91
N GLN A 79 0.81 3.60 -7.28
CA GLN A 79 0.96 4.43 -6.08
C GLN A 79 1.44 3.61 -4.88
N VAL A 80 0.88 2.41 -4.73
CA VAL A 80 1.21 1.46 -3.66
C VAL A 80 2.65 0.96 -3.83
N ILE A 81 3.07 0.60 -5.04
CA ILE A 81 4.45 0.22 -5.37
C ILE A 81 5.42 1.38 -5.10
N ASN A 82 5.08 2.60 -5.51
CA ASN A 82 5.92 3.78 -5.23
C ASN A 82 6.07 4.06 -3.74
N LYS A 83 5.03 3.84 -2.93
CA LYS A 83 5.14 3.92 -1.45
C LYS A 83 6.10 2.87 -0.91
N LEU A 84 6.04 1.64 -1.42
CA LEU A 84 6.95 0.57 -1.01
C LEU A 84 8.41 0.93 -1.34
N TYR A 85 8.69 1.42 -2.54
CA TYR A 85 10.03 1.85 -2.93
C TYR A 85 10.56 2.99 -2.05
N LYS A 86 9.73 3.99 -1.73
CA LYS A 86 10.14 5.06 -0.79
C LYS A 86 10.48 4.52 0.59
N VAL A 87 9.70 3.57 1.09
CA VAL A 87 10.00 2.91 2.37
C VAL A 87 11.32 2.16 2.28
N TYR A 88 11.53 1.38 1.20
CA TYR A 88 12.78 0.65 0.97
C TYR A 88 14.02 1.55 0.93
N GLU A 89 13.96 2.68 0.23
CA GLU A 89 15.07 3.65 0.14
C GLU A 89 15.50 4.17 1.52
N ASN A 90 14.57 4.28 2.49
CA ASN A 90 14.91 4.68 3.86
C ASN A 90 15.72 3.60 4.63
N TYR A 91 15.63 2.34 4.20
CA TYR A 91 16.35 1.22 4.82
C TYR A 91 17.59 0.82 4.03
N LYS A 92 17.84 1.44 2.87
CA LYS A 92 19.03 1.17 2.07
C LYS A 92 20.27 1.61 2.85
N PRO A 93 21.20 0.71 3.19
CA PRO A 93 22.42 1.10 3.87
C PRO A 93 23.24 2.01 2.95
N ALA A 94 23.87 3.04 3.54
CA ALA A 94 24.66 4.04 2.80
C ALA A 94 25.81 3.43 1.95
N GLU A 95 26.17 2.17 2.18
CA GLU A 95 27.22 1.45 1.47
C GLU A 95 26.83 0.91 0.08
N GLU A 96 25.54 0.80 -0.25
CA GLU A 96 25.12 0.31 -1.58
C GLU A 96 25.30 1.33 -2.72
N ASN A 97 25.60 2.59 -2.41
CA ASN A 97 25.94 3.60 -3.44
C ASN A 97 27.30 3.35 -4.10
N LYS A 98 28.09 2.35 -3.67
CA LYS A 98 29.35 1.95 -4.32
C LYS A 98 29.26 0.73 -5.25
N LEU A 99 28.20 -0.06 -5.19
CA LEU A 99 28.11 -1.33 -5.93
C LEU A 99 27.29 -1.24 -7.23
N LEU A 100 26.61 -0.12 -7.46
CA LEU A 100 25.83 0.12 -8.67
C LEU A 100 26.37 1.31 -9.47
N SER A 101 27.68 1.39 -9.68
CA SER A 101 28.18 2.15 -10.83
C SER A 101 27.83 1.38 -12.11
N PRO A 102 27.23 2.01 -13.13
CA PRO A 102 26.93 1.34 -14.40
C PRO A 102 28.21 0.76 -15.01
N PRO A 103 28.13 -0.36 -15.77
CA PRO A 103 29.31 -0.96 -16.37
C PRO A 103 30.02 0.09 -17.23
N ALA A 104 31.31 0.28 -16.96
CA ALA A 104 32.15 1.15 -17.76
C ALA A 104 32.00 0.76 -19.23
N THR A 105 31.48 1.69 -20.04
CA THR A 105 31.53 1.60 -21.49
C THR A 105 33.00 1.44 -21.86
N LYS A 106 33.40 0.24 -22.32
CA LYS A 106 34.72 0.06 -22.92
C LYS A 106 34.78 0.98 -24.13
N SER A 107 35.43 2.13 -23.98
CA SER A 107 35.90 2.94 -25.09
C SER A 107 37.05 2.15 -25.72
N THR A 108 36.73 1.41 -26.78
CA THR A 108 37.73 0.83 -27.67
C THR A 108 37.72 1.66 -28.95
N CYS A 109 38.72 2.51 -29.10
CA CYS A 109 39.32 2.85 -30.39
C CYS A 109 40.77 3.22 -30.09
N GLU A 110 41.64 2.24 -30.16
CA GLU A 110 43.08 2.43 -30.26
C GLU A 110 43.38 3.18 -31.56
N GLU A 111 44.13 4.28 -31.44
CA GLU A 111 44.93 4.83 -32.53
C GLU A 111 45.97 3.78 -32.95
N VAL A 112 45.96 3.38 -34.23
CA VAL A 112 47.17 2.92 -34.89
C VAL A 112 47.26 3.60 -36.24
N SER A 113 48.11 4.63 -36.30
CA SER A 113 48.74 5.10 -37.53
C SER A 113 49.82 4.11 -37.96
N THR A 114 49.87 3.77 -39.24
CA THR A 114 51.12 3.75 -40.02
C THR A 114 50.81 3.96 -41.49
#